data_AF-A0YX98-F1
#
_entry.id   AF-A0YX98-F1
#
_cell.length_a   1.000
_cell.length_b   1.000
_cell.length_c   1.000
_cell.angle_alpha   90.00
_cell.angle_beta   90.00
_cell.angle_gamma   90.00
#
_symmetry.space_group_name_H-M   'P 1'
#
loop_
_entity.id
_entity.type
_entity.pdbx_description
1 polymer ?
#
loop_
_entity_poly.entity_id
_entity_poly.type
_entity_poly.pdbx_seq_one_letter_code
_entity_poly.pdbx_strand_id
1 'polypeptide(L)' 'MNTSVSILAEIPEILHESLQGYLDSHPDWDQDRVFAAALSLFLLQNGSDQTPEAEQNHRQAARIYLETLFQS' A
#
# COMPACT_ATOMS: atom_id res chain seq x y z
N MET A 1 14.42 13.46 3.31
CA MET A 1 13.14 14.20 3.25
C MET A 1 12.13 13.22 2.68
N ASN A 2 11.29 12.63 3.53
CA ASN A 2 10.28 11.68 3.09
C ASN A 2 9.05 12.50 2.68
N THR A 3 9.02 12.91 1.42
CA THR A 3 7.87 13.59 0.82
C THR A 3 6.73 12.58 0.73
N SER A 4 5.87 12.54 1.74
CA SER A 4 4.59 11.85 1.63
C SER A 4 3.72 12.61 0.62
N VAL A 5 3.07 11.86 -0.27
CA VAL A 5 2.11 12.41 -1.23
C VAL A 5 0.72 12.02 -0.73
N SER A 6 -0.12 13.02 -0.46
CA SER A 6 -1.51 12.77 -0.10
C SER A 6 -2.29 12.34 -1.34
N ILE A 7 -3.01 11.22 -1.22
CA ILE A 7 -3.86 10.68 -2.28
C ILE A 7 -5.31 10.83 -1.83
N LEU A 8 -6.12 11.53 -2.62
CA LEU A 8 -7.57 11.56 -2.45
C LEU A 8 -8.19 10.58 -3.44
N ALA A 9 -8.87 9.56 -2.94
CA ALA A 9 -9.57 8.57 -3.75
C ALA A 9 -10.94 8.28 -3.15
N GLU A 10 -11.96 8.21 -4.01
CA GLU A 10 -13.27 7.72 -3.63
C GLU A 10 -13.25 6.19 -3.69
N ILE A 11 -13.70 5.53 -2.61
CA ILE A 11 -13.81 4.08 -2.54
C ILE A 11 -15.28 3.69 -2.33
N PRO A 12 -15.71 2.52 -2.84
CA PRO A 12 -17.05 2.00 -2.55
C PRO A 12 -17.28 1.84 -1.04
N GLU A 13 -18.47 2.19 -0.57
CA GLU A 13 -18.85 2.15 0.86
C GLU A 13 -18.60 0.76 1.49
N ILE A 14 -18.94 -0.31 0.77
CA ILE A 14 -18.73 -1.70 1.22
C ILE A 14 -17.24 -2.00 1.48
N LEU A 15 -16.33 -1.43 0.68
CA LEU A 15 -14.89 -1.58 0.87
C LEU A 15 -14.44 -0.80 2.12
N HIS A 16 -15.00 0.39 2.32
CA HIS A 16 -14.74 1.21 3.49
C HIS A 16 -15.20 0.53 4.79
N GLU A 17 -16.39 -0.07 4.81
CA GLU A 17 -16.88 -0.85 5.97
C GLU A 17 -15.96 -2.05 6.27
N SER A 18 -15.52 -2.76 5.23
CA SER A 18 -14.59 -3.89 5.39
C SER A 18 -13.23 -3.44 5.93
N LEU A 19 -12.74 -2.28 5.46
CA LEU A 19 -11.50 -1.66 5.96
C LEU A 19 -11.63 -1.27 7.42
N GLN A 20 -12.74 -0.63 7.81
CA GLN A 20 -13.00 -0.28 9.21
C GLN A 20 -12.99 -1.52 10.12
N GLY A 21 -13.68 -2.60 9.72
CA GLY A 21 -13.66 -3.85 10.49
C GLY A 21 -12.26 -4.47 10.62
N TYR A 22 -11.41 -4.31 9.60
CA TYR A 22 -10.00 -4.74 9.70
C TYR A 22 -9.20 -3.88 10.68
N LEU A 23 -9.34 -2.55 10.63
CA LEU A 23 -8.65 -1.62 11.53
C LEU A 23 -9.11 -1.78 12.99
N ASP A 24 -10.40 -2.02 13.23
CA ASP A 24 -10.94 -2.27 14.56
C ASP A 24 -10.34 -3.53 15.22
N SER A 25 -9.92 -4.50 14.42
CA SER A 25 -9.27 -5.73 14.90
C SER A 25 -7.75 -5.65 14.95
N HIS A 26 -7.13 -4.63 14.33
CA HIS A 26 -5.70 -4.47 14.21
C HIS A 26 -5.27 -3.05 14.66
N PRO A 27 -5.11 -2.81 15.97
CA PRO A 27 -4.84 -1.48 16.51
C PRO A 27 -3.48 -0.90 16.07
N ASP A 28 -2.56 -1.75 15.61
CA ASP A 28 -1.25 -1.34 15.07
C ASP A 28 -1.32 -0.89 13.60
N TRP A 29 -2.51 -0.96 12.99
CA TRP A 29 -2.75 -0.55 11.61
C TRP A 29 -3.58 0.71 11.56
N ASP A 30 -3.21 1.59 10.62
CA ASP A 30 -3.99 2.75 10.24
C ASP A 30 -4.39 2.64 8.76
N GLN A 31 -5.30 3.53 8.35
CA GLN A 31 -5.82 3.58 7.00
C GLN A 31 -4.69 3.76 5.97
N ASP A 32 -3.74 4.66 6.24
CA ASP A 32 -2.62 4.97 5.34
C ASP A 32 -1.70 3.76 5.15
N ARG A 33 -1.44 3.00 6.21
CA ARG A 33 -0.65 1.77 6.22
C ARG A 33 -1.33 0.68 5.41
N VAL A 34 -2.64 0.51 5.56
CA VAL A 34 -3.39 -0.47 4.74
C VAL A 34 -3.34 -0.07 3.26
N PHE A 35 -3.54 1.22 2.93
CA PHE A 35 -3.45 1.68 1.55
C PHE A 35 -2.04 1.55 0.97
N ALA A 36 -1.00 1.88 1.73
CA ALA A 36 0.38 1.71 1.31
C ALA A 36 0.71 0.24 1.04
N ALA A 37 0.27 -0.68 1.92
CA ALA A 37 0.44 -2.11 1.73
C ALA A 37 -0.31 -2.62 0.48
N ALA A 38 -1.59 -2.26 0.35
CA ALA A 38 -2.43 -2.69 -0.78
C ALA A 38 -1.91 -2.16 -2.11
N LEU A 39 -1.53 -0.88 -2.17
CA LEU A 39 -0.99 -0.25 -3.37
C LEU A 39 0.36 -0.88 -3.77
N SER A 40 1.26 -1.06 -2.80
CA SER A 40 2.56 -1.67 -3.05
C SER A 40 2.41 -3.11 -3.54
N LEU A 41 1.52 -3.90 -2.93
CA LEU A 41 1.23 -5.27 -3.36
C LEU A 41 0.61 -5.31 -4.77
N PHE A 42 -0.32 -4.40 -5.07
CA PHE A 42 -0.91 -4.31 -6.40
C PHE A 42 0.14 -3.99 -7.47
N LEU A 43 1.04 -3.04 -7.18
CA LEU A 43 2.15 -2.70 -8.08
C LEU A 43 3.15 -3.85 -8.23
N LEU A 44 3.39 -4.65 -7.20
CA LEU A 44 4.23 -5.85 -7.30
C LEU A 44 3.62 -6.93 -8.18
N GLN A 45 2.31 -7.16 -8.04
CA GLN A 45 1.60 -8.18 -8.81
C GLN A 45 1.45 -7.80 -10.29
N ASN A 46 1.30 -6.51 -10.60
CA ASN A 46 1.01 -6.03 -11.95
C ASN A 46 2.19 -5.34 -12.65
N GLY A 47 3.25 -4.97 -11.92
CA GLY A 47 4.43 -4.27 -12.43
C GLY A 47 5.44 -5.19 -13.11
N SER A 48 4.99 -5.99 -14.08
CA SER A 48 5.80 -6.99 -14.80
C SER A 48 6.41 -6.50 -16.11
N ASP A 49 6.36 -5.19 -16.39
CA ASP A 49 6.94 -4.64 -17.62
C ASP A 49 8.47 -4.75 -17.58
N GLN A 50 9.08 -5.28 -18.64
CA GLN A 50 10.52 -5.55 -18.73
C GLN A 50 11.35 -4.28 -19.03
N THR A 51 10.88 -3.10 -18.60
CA THR A 51 11.67 -1.88 -18.75
C THR A 51 12.59 -1.71 -17.53
N PRO A 52 13.82 -1.19 -17.70
CA PRO A 52 14.73 -0.94 -16.60
C PRO A 52 14.15 -0.02 -15.52
N GLU A 53 13.26 0.89 -15.91
CA GLU A 53 12.54 1.81 -15.02
C GLU A 53 11.46 1.08 -14.20
N ALA A 54 10.74 0.15 -14.83
CA ALA A 54 9.75 -0.69 -14.14
C ALA A 54 10.41 -1.63 -13.11
N GLU A 55 11.60 -2.16 -13.40
CA GLU A 55 12.36 -2.95 -12.42
C GLU A 55 12.74 -2.14 -11.17
N GLN A 56 13.14 -0.88 -11.34
CA GLN A 56 13.47 0.00 -10.21
C GLN A 56 12.23 0.32 -9.37
N ASN A 57 11.12 0.65 -10.01
CA ASN A 57 9.85 0.93 -9.34
C ASN A 57 9.30 -0.31 -8.62
N HIS A 58 9.46 -1.50 -9.21
CA HIS A 58 9.06 -2.77 -8.61
C HIS A 58 9.85 -3.05 -7.31
N ARG A 59 11.17 -2.85 -7.32
CA ARG A 59 11.99 -3.01 -6.08
C ARG A 59 11.60 -2.00 -5.01
N GLN A 60 11.25 -0.78 -5.38
CA GLN A 60 10.79 0.23 -4.43
C GLN A 60 9.42 -0.14 -3.83
N ALA A 61 8.47 -0.61 -4.64
CA ALA A 61 7.19 -1.11 -4.16
C ALA A 61 7.37 -2.32 -3.22
N ALA A 62 8.28 -3.25 -3.54
CA ALA A 62 8.60 -4.40 -2.69
C ALA A 62 9.08 -3.95 -1.31
N ARG A 63 9.97 -2.95 -1.31
CA ARG A 63 10.53 -2.40 -0.09
C ARG A 63 9.45 -1.74 0.76
N ILE A 64 8.59 -0.90 0.17
CA ILE A 64 7.50 -0.24 0.91
C ILE A 64 6.55 -1.29 1.48
N TYR A 65 6.16 -2.31 0.70
CA TYR A 65 5.32 -3.40 1.19
C TYR A 65 5.91 -4.10 2.42
N LEU A 66 7.20 -4.44 2.38
CA LEU A 66 7.89 -5.07 3.51
C LEU A 66 8.00 -4.11 4.71
N GLU A 67 8.38 -2.85 4.50
CA GLU A 67 8.43 -1.85 5.57
C GLU A 67 7.05 -1.69 6.22
N THR A 68 5.99 -1.65 5.42
CA THR A 68 4.60 -1.52 5.89
C THR A 68 4.15 -2.74 6.70
N LEU A 69 4.58 -3.96 6.34
CA LEU A 69 4.24 -5.18 7.09
C LEU A 69 5.06 -5.34 8.37
N PHE A 70 6.33 -4.95 8.34
CA PHE A 70 7.29 -5.23 9.41
C PHE A 70 7.63 -4.02 10.29
N GLN A 71 7.03 -2.84 10.06
CA GLN A 71 7.11 -1.72 10.99
C GLN A 71 6.42 -2.08 12.32
N SER A 72 7.23 -2.49 13.28
CA SER A 72 6.94 -2.55 14.72
C SER A 72 7.30 -1.23 15.40
#